data_AF-A0A086ZL67-F1
#
_entry.id   AF-A0A086ZL67-F1
#
_cell.length_a   1.000
_cell.length_b   1.000
_cell.length_c   1.000
_cell.angle_alpha   90.00
_cell.angle_beta   90.00
_cell.angle_gamma   90.00
#
_symmetry.space_group_name_H-M   'P 1'
#
loop_
_entity.id
_entity.type
_entity.pdbx_description
1 polymer ?
#
loop_
_entity_poly.entity_id
_entity_poly.type
_entity_poly.pdbx_seq_one_letter_code
_entity_poly.pdbx_strand_id
1 'polypeptide(L)'
;MNNLTAHSSRIIRSVAALTAMLLCTGLAGCGAPSATPSQTGTATDSTCKGRDSQTQYDWPWYDSIEDLTASSDRIVYARITSCAKPPTRDTGYDTTIKAEVLGTINGNDADSTDGLPQSGDVISMHGYTASGSGAGKLTVGGEYVFFLSYHDGTYAQLTPALSTFPVTDAVKREPAASANADGSLRLTDDIAARLGLTGA
;
A
#
# COMPACT_ATOMS: atom_id res chain seq x y z
N MET A 1 -33.53 28.78 16.06
CA MET A 1 -34.55 28.34 15.09
C MET A 1 -34.46 26.83 14.99
N ASN A 2 -35.52 26.15 15.42
CA ASN A 2 -35.68 24.71 15.36
C ASN A 2 -35.82 24.25 13.90
N ASN A 3 -35.26 23.10 13.55
CA ASN A 3 -36.05 22.05 12.89
C ASN A 3 -35.31 20.71 12.87
N LEU A 4 -35.73 19.84 13.78
CA LEU A 4 -35.77 18.40 13.57
C LEU A 4 -36.95 18.09 12.64
N THR A 5 -36.74 17.28 11.61
CA THR A 5 -37.79 16.48 10.94
C THR A 5 -37.06 15.41 10.11
N ALA A 6 -36.99 14.17 10.59
CA ALA A 6 -37.99 13.12 10.50
C ALA A 6 -37.76 12.21 9.27
N HIS A 7 -37.58 10.93 9.57
CA HIS A 7 -37.53 9.80 8.62
C HIS A 7 -38.71 9.80 7.64
N SER A 8 -38.45 9.25 6.45
CA SER A 8 -39.45 8.50 5.70
C SER A 8 -38.82 7.35 4.94
N SER A 9 -38.98 6.16 5.52
CA SER A 9 -38.87 4.89 4.82
C SER A 9 -40.00 4.76 3.81
N ARG A 10 -39.71 4.35 2.57
CA ARG A 10 -40.65 3.62 1.72
C ARG A 10 -39.95 2.47 1.03
N ILE A 11 -40.27 1.27 1.51
CA ILE A 11 -40.20 0.01 0.78
C ILE A 11 -41.55 -0.12 0.04
N ILE A 12 -41.56 -0.60 -1.21
CA ILE A 12 -42.42 -1.69 -1.75
C ILE A 12 -42.26 -1.80 -3.30
N ARG A 13 -41.66 -2.94 -3.69
CA ARG A 13 -41.96 -3.94 -4.74
C ARG A 13 -42.42 -3.55 -6.17
N SER A 14 -41.56 -3.96 -7.12
CA SER A 14 -41.73 -4.94 -8.20
C SER A 14 -42.89 -4.81 -9.21
N VAL A 15 -42.52 -4.66 -10.49
CA VAL A 15 -43.29 -5.18 -11.64
C VAL A 15 -42.39 -6.08 -12.48
N ALA A 16 -42.89 -7.29 -12.71
CA ALA A 16 -42.28 -8.36 -13.47
C ALA A 16 -42.36 -8.09 -14.98
N ALA A 17 -41.40 -8.63 -15.73
CA ALA A 17 -41.60 -9.01 -17.12
C ALA A 17 -41.10 -10.44 -17.34
N LEU A 18 -42.04 -11.25 -17.82
CA LEU A 18 -42.05 -12.68 -18.01
C LEU A 18 -41.17 -13.15 -19.19
N THR A 19 -40.46 -14.26 -18.94
CA THR A 19 -40.27 -15.46 -19.80
C THR A 19 -39.78 -15.35 -21.25
N ALA A 20 -38.66 -16.05 -21.52
CA ALA A 20 -38.65 -17.14 -22.49
C ALA A 20 -37.60 -18.20 -22.10
N MET A 21 -38.06 -19.42 -21.81
CA MET A 21 -37.24 -20.61 -21.63
C MET A 21 -36.81 -21.14 -23.00
N LEU A 22 -35.53 -21.46 -23.16
CA LEU A 22 -35.08 -22.43 -24.16
C LEU A 22 -34.31 -23.52 -23.41
N LEU A 23 -34.96 -24.68 -23.36
CA LEU A 23 -34.42 -25.94 -22.86
C LEU A 23 -33.31 -26.42 -23.78
N CYS A 24 -32.12 -26.65 -23.22
CA CYS A 24 -31.20 -27.66 -23.73
C CYS A 24 -31.00 -28.70 -22.64
N THR A 25 -31.74 -29.80 -22.76
CA THR A 25 -31.55 -31.03 -22.02
C THR A 25 -30.30 -31.74 -22.51
N GLY A 26 -29.30 -31.84 -21.65
CA GLY A 26 -28.17 -32.76 -21.77
C GLY A 26 -27.89 -33.38 -20.41
N LEU A 27 -28.18 -34.68 -20.27
CA LEU A 27 -27.95 -35.46 -19.05
C LEU A 27 -26.44 -35.65 -18.80
N ALA A 28 -25.94 -35.16 -17.66
CA ALA A 28 -25.03 -35.87 -16.76
C ALA A 28 -24.83 -35.06 -15.46
N GLY A 29 -25.36 -35.57 -14.33
CA GLY A 29 -24.88 -35.25 -12.98
C GLY A 29 -25.48 -34.02 -12.26
N CYS A 30 -26.71 -34.14 -11.73
CA CYS A 30 -27.23 -33.21 -10.72
C CYS A 30 -26.58 -33.48 -9.34
N GLY A 31 -25.47 -32.80 -9.07
CA GLY A 31 -25.04 -32.46 -7.71
C GLY A 31 -25.48 -31.02 -7.41
N ALA A 32 -25.93 -30.75 -6.19
CA ALA A 32 -26.44 -29.46 -5.71
C ALA A 32 -25.62 -28.24 -6.17
N PRO A 33 -26.21 -27.03 -6.28
CA PRO A 33 -25.44 -25.81 -6.47
C PRO A 33 -24.62 -25.56 -5.20
N SER A 34 -23.43 -26.15 -5.15
CA SER A 34 -22.34 -25.70 -4.29
C SER A 34 -22.11 -24.24 -4.60
N ALA A 35 -22.20 -23.42 -3.56
CA ALA A 35 -21.80 -22.03 -3.58
C ALA A 35 -20.52 -21.89 -4.41
N THR A 36 -20.60 -21.17 -5.52
CA THR A 36 -19.41 -20.66 -6.20
C THR A 36 -18.57 -19.99 -5.11
N PRO A 37 -17.35 -20.46 -4.82
CA PRO A 37 -16.44 -19.65 -4.05
C PRO A 37 -16.17 -18.47 -4.95
N SER A 38 -16.70 -17.29 -4.59
CA SER A 38 -16.12 -16.04 -5.03
C SER A 38 -14.66 -16.13 -4.63
N GLN A 39 -13.79 -16.41 -5.59
CA GLN A 39 -12.36 -16.24 -5.42
C GLN A 39 -12.14 -14.73 -5.25
N THR A 40 -12.26 -14.25 -4.02
CA THR A 40 -11.39 -13.19 -3.52
C THR A 40 -9.97 -13.76 -3.46
N GLY A 41 -9.41 -14.02 -4.64
CA GLY A 41 -7.99 -14.31 -4.78
C GLY A 41 -7.29 -12.97 -4.63
N THR A 42 -6.69 -12.74 -3.47
CA THR A 42 -5.70 -11.69 -3.31
C THR A 42 -4.62 -11.98 -4.34
N ALA A 43 -4.53 -11.17 -5.39
CA ALA A 43 -3.52 -11.33 -6.44
C ALA A 43 -2.14 -11.02 -5.84
N THR A 44 -1.55 -12.02 -5.18
CA THR A 44 -0.14 -12.01 -4.79
C THR A 44 0.70 -11.86 -6.06
N ASP A 45 1.78 -11.08 -5.98
CA ASP A 45 2.76 -10.85 -7.04
C ASP A 45 2.31 -9.94 -8.20
N SER A 46 1.18 -9.24 -8.03
CA SER A 46 0.81 -8.16 -8.96
C SER A 46 1.68 -6.93 -8.73
N THR A 47 2.33 -6.44 -9.80
CA THR A 47 3.13 -5.20 -9.74
C THR A 47 2.19 -4.00 -9.59
N CYS A 48 2.49 -3.12 -8.63
CA CYS A 48 1.78 -1.86 -8.45
C CYS A 48 2.01 -0.99 -9.68
N LYS A 49 0.90 -0.49 -10.25
CA LYS A 49 0.91 0.37 -11.43
C LYS A 49 0.10 1.62 -11.14
N GLY A 50 0.81 2.74 -11.09
CA GLY A 50 0.22 4.04 -10.89
C GLY A 50 -0.65 4.49 -12.05
N ARG A 51 -1.37 5.59 -11.83
CA ARG A 51 -2.00 6.32 -12.92
C ARG A 51 -0.89 6.86 -13.83
N ASP A 52 -1.01 6.62 -15.14
CA ASP A 52 -0.12 7.25 -16.11
C ASP A 52 -0.22 8.77 -15.93
N SER A 53 0.92 9.37 -15.60
CA SER A 53 1.04 10.79 -15.33
C SER A 53 2.25 11.31 -16.09
N GLN A 54 2.07 12.41 -16.82
CA GLN A 54 3.20 13.15 -17.38
C GLN A 54 3.77 14.16 -16.36
N THR A 55 3.26 14.18 -15.13
CA THR A 55 3.74 15.05 -14.07
C THR A 55 5.15 14.62 -13.69
N GLN A 56 6.12 15.49 -13.97
CA GLN A 56 7.42 15.42 -13.36
C GLN A 56 7.30 15.98 -11.95
N TYR A 57 7.70 15.17 -10.98
CA TYR A 57 7.77 15.58 -9.58
C TYR A 57 9.20 16.06 -9.31
N ASP A 58 9.35 17.29 -8.85
CA ASP A 58 10.63 17.83 -8.39
C ASP A 58 10.89 17.32 -6.97
N TRP A 59 11.55 16.18 -6.89
CA TRP A 59 11.80 15.50 -5.63
C TRP A 59 13.06 16.04 -4.95
N PRO A 60 13.06 16.21 -3.62
CA PRO A 60 14.28 16.48 -2.89
C PRO A 60 15.26 15.30 -3.09
N TRP A 61 16.54 15.61 -3.21
CA TRP A 61 17.59 14.60 -3.23
C TRP A 61 18.17 14.42 -1.83
N TYR A 62 18.56 13.20 -1.49
CA TYR A 62 19.21 12.87 -0.22
C TYR A 62 20.55 12.20 -0.51
N ASP A 63 21.62 12.73 0.09
CA ASP A 63 22.98 12.26 -0.19
C ASP A 63 23.39 11.06 0.68
N SER A 64 22.65 10.81 1.76
CA SER A 64 22.92 9.74 2.72
C SER A 64 21.65 9.14 3.31
N ILE A 65 21.77 7.96 3.92
CA ILE A 65 20.65 7.31 4.63
C ILE A 65 20.30 8.09 5.90
N GLU A 66 21.28 8.77 6.50
CA GLU A 66 21.10 9.67 7.64
C GLU A 66 20.25 10.88 7.27
N ASP A 67 20.53 11.53 6.13
CA ASP A 67 19.73 12.67 5.64
C ASP A 67 18.29 12.26 5.33
N LEU A 68 18.12 11.09 4.70
CA LEU A 68 16.81 10.52 4.42
C LEU A 68 16.05 10.19 5.72
N THR A 69 16.73 9.62 6.72
CA THR A 69 16.18 9.32 8.05
C THR A 69 15.73 10.59 8.75
N ALA A 70 16.58 11.62 8.79
CA ALA A 70 16.29 12.89 9.43
C ALA A 70 15.16 13.67 8.74
N SER A 71 14.95 13.42 7.45
CA SER A 71 13.87 14.04 6.66
C SER A 71 12.55 13.26 6.70
N SER A 72 12.55 12.06 7.29
CA SER A 72 11.37 11.21 7.37
C SER A 72 10.63 11.44 8.69
N ASP A 73 9.32 11.55 8.64
CA ASP A 73 8.52 11.53 9.87
C ASP A 73 8.41 10.10 10.40
N ARG A 74 8.27 9.11 9.51
CA ARG A 74 8.02 7.72 9.85
C ARG A 74 8.85 6.81 8.94
N ILE A 75 9.46 5.79 9.52
CA ILE A 75 10.10 4.72 8.77
C ILE A 75 9.34 3.44 9.10
N VAL A 76 8.76 2.82 8.06
CA VAL A 76 7.81 1.72 8.21
C VAL A 76 8.31 0.52 7.44
N TYR A 77 8.51 -0.59 8.15
CA TYR A 77 8.65 -1.91 7.55
C TYR A 77 7.25 -2.51 7.37
N ALA A 78 6.85 -2.79 6.12
CA ALA A 78 5.50 -3.24 5.82
C ALA A 78 5.42 -4.17 4.62
N ARG A 79 4.35 -4.97 4.58
CA ARG A 79 3.98 -5.81 3.45
C ARG A 79 2.86 -5.14 2.65
N ILE A 80 3.06 -4.95 1.35
CA ILE A 80 2.02 -4.37 0.49
C ILE A 80 0.84 -5.35 0.37
N THR A 81 -0.36 -4.89 0.70
CA THR A 81 -1.60 -5.69 0.62
C THR A 81 -2.43 -5.35 -0.60
N SER A 82 -2.38 -4.10 -1.07
CA SER A 82 -3.02 -3.70 -2.33
C SER A 82 -2.45 -2.40 -2.87
N CYS A 83 -2.59 -2.22 -4.19
CA CYS A 83 -2.27 -0.99 -4.90
C CYS A 83 -3.46 -0.60 -5.76
N ALA A 84 -3.87 0.67 -5.71
CA ALA A 84 -4.96 1.20 -6.50
C ALA A 84 -4.58 2.56 -7.10
N LYS A 85 -5.19 2.91 -8.24
CA LYS A 85 -5.10 4.28 -8.75
C LYS A 85 -5.87 5.21 -7.78
N PRO A 86 -5.36 6.42 -7.52
CA PRO A 86 -6.05 7.41 -6.70
C PRO A 86 -7.43 7.73 -7.28
N PRO A 87 -8.35 8.30 -6.48
CA PRO A 87 -9.54 8.93 -7.00
C PRO A 87 -9.19 10.03 -8.02
N THR A 88 -10.02 10.24 -9.04
CA THR A 88 -9.75 11.19 -10.15
C THR A 88 -9.54 12.65 -9.73
N ARG A 89 -9.96 13.03 -8.51
CA ARG A 89 -9.77 14.38 -7.96
C ARG A 89 -8.41 14.60 -7.30
N ASP A 90 -7.68 13.53 -7.01
CA ASP A 90 -6.36 13.63 -6.40
C ASP A 90 -5.28 13.60 -7.47
N THR A 91 -4.42 14.62 -7.43
CA THR A 91 -3.32 14.84 -8.40
C THR A 91 -1.96 14.88 -7.72
N GLY A 92 -1.90 14.80 -6.38
CA GLY A 92 -0.65 14.87 -5.63
C GLY A 92 0.20 13.60 -5.75
N TYR A 93 -0.43 12.47 -6.06
CA TYR A 93 0.22 11.16 -6.16
C TYR A 93 -0.45 10.29 -7.23
N ASP A 94 0.19 9.18 -7.62
CA ASP A 94 -0.29 8.33 -8.73
C ASP A 94 -0.79 6.95 -8.29
N THR A 95 -0.51 6.54 -7.05
CA THR A 95 -0.86 5.22 -6.49
C THR A 95 -1.24 5.31 -5.02
N THR A 96 -2.41 4.81 -4.65
CA THR A 96 -2.72 4.51 -3.25
C THR A 96 -2.16 3.13 -2.93
N ILE A 97 -1.18 3.06 -2.04
CA ILE A 97 -0.57 1.81 -1.57
C ILE A 97 -1.13 1.51 -0.19
N LYS A 98 -1.74 0.33 -0.01
CA LYS A 98 -2.08 -0.17 1.33
C LYS A 98 -1.06 -1.21 1.74
N ALA A 99 -0.60 -1.12 2.97
CA ALA A 99 0.40 -2.05 3.50
C ALA A 99 0.08 -2.42 4.95
N GLU A 100 0.29 -3.69 5.28
CA GLU A 100 0.28 -4.21 6.64
C GLU A 100 1.62 -3.91 7.29
N VAL A 101 1.60 -3.21 8.42
CA VAL A 101 2.79 -2.83 9.17
C VAL A 101 3.35 -4.04 9.90
N LEU A 102 4.66 -4.23 9.77
CA LEU A 102 5.44 -5.28 10.42
C LEU A 102 6.40 -4.70 11.47
N GLY A 103 6.80 -3.44 11.31
CA GLY A 103 7.59 -2.68 12.28
C GLY A 103 7.63 -1.20 11.93
N THR A 104 7.77 -0.33 12.93
CA THR A 104 7.78 1.11 12.72
C THR A 104 8.73 1.80 13.68
N ILE A 105 9.43 2.83 13.20
CA ILE A 105 10.17 3.79 14.00
C ILE A 105 9.89 5.22 13.53
N ASN A 106 10.18 6.19 14.39
CA ASN A 106 10.27 7.59 13.97
C ASN A 106 11.62 7.88 13.30
N GLY A 107 11.59 8.70 12.25
CA GLY A 107 12.79 9.18 11.56
C GLY A 107 13.39 10.40 12.27
N ASN A 108 12.71 11.54 12.16
CA ASN A 108 13.14 12.84 12.69
C ASN A 108 13.10 12.99 14.22
N ASP A 109 12.44 12.08 14.94
CA ASP A 109 12.41 12.03 16.41
C ASP A 109 12.55 10.59 16.90
N ALA A 110 13.79 10.08 16.88
CA ALA A 110 14.10 8.67 17.10
C ALA A 110 13.65 8.10 18.45
N ASP A 111 13.48 8.94 19.47
CA ASP A 111 13.14 8.56 20.84
C ASP A 111 11.62 8.56 21.10
N SER A 112 10.85 9.26 20.28
CA SER A 112 9.39 9.24 20.37
C SER A 112 8.83 7.94 19.77
N THR A 113 7.73 7.45 20.35
CA THR A 113 6.93 6.36 19.77
C THR A 113 5.46 6.74 19.62
N ASP A 114 5.14 8.01 19.90
CA ASP A 114 3.76 8.48 19.96
C ASP A 114 3.12 8.50 18.57
N GLY A 115 1.94 7.87 18.48
CA GLY A 115 1.16 7.82 17.24
C GLY A 115 1.81 6.98 16.13
N LEU A 116 2.79 6.14 16.44
CA LEU A 116 3.31 5.16 15.48
C LEU A 116 2.27 4.06 15.20
N PRO A 117 2.06 3.69 13.93
CA PRO A 117 1.28 2.50 13.61
C PRO A 117 1.96 1.25 14.17
N GLN A 118 1.15 0.35 14.70
CA GLN A 118 1.59 -0.86 15.37
C GLN A 118 1.68 -2.02 14.37
N SER A 119 2.43 -3.06 14.72
CA SER A 119 2.45 -4.29 13.91
C SER A 119 1.04 -4.87 13.76
N GLY A 120 0.67 -5.23 12.53
CA GLY A 120 -0.67 -5.70 12.15
C GLY A 120 -1.63 -4.58 11.71
N ASP A 121 -1.30 -3.31 11.94
CA ASP A 121 -2.09 -2.20 11.41
C ASP A 121 -1.98 -2.14 9.88
N VAL A 122 -3.04 -1.67 9.22
CA VAL A 122 -3.02 -1.39 7.78
C VAL A 122 -3.01 0.11 7.55
N ILE A 123 -1.90 0.62 6.99
CA ILE A 123 -1.78 2.02 6.60
C ILE A 123 -2.10 2.22 5.12
N SER A 124 -2.54 3.43 4.77
CA SER A 124 -2.72 3.88 3.40
C SER A 124 -1.69 4.97 3.11
N MET A 125 -0.90 4.76 2.06
CA MET A 125 0.20 5.63 1.66
C MET A 125 -0.07 6.20 0.27
N HIS A 126 0.26 7.48 0.10
CA HIS A 126 0.41 8.12 -1.19
C HIS A 126 1.77 7.70 -1.76
N GLY A 127 1.74 6.98 -2.88
CA GLY A 127 2.93 6.48 -3.55
C GLY A 127 2.98 6.80 -5.04
N TYR A 128 4.12 6.48 -5.64
CA TYR A 128 4.47 6.87 -6.99
C TYR A 128 5.02 5.68 -7.78
N THR A 129 4.15 4.95 -8.46
CA THR A 129 4.49 3.73 -9.22
C THR A 129 4.17 3.84 -10.71
N ALA A 130 3.89 5.06 -11.21
CA ALA A 130 3.78 5.29 -12.65
C ALA A 130 5.13 5.10 -13.36
N SER A 131 5.08 4.80 -14.66
CA SER A 131 6.30 4.70 -15.47
C SER A 131 7.06 6.02 -15.46
N GLY A 132 8.35 5.98 -15.13
CA GLY A 132 9.21 7.17 -15.06
C GLY A 132 9.19 7.90 -13.71
N SER A 133 8.48 7.41 -12.69
CA SER A 133 8.51 7.99 -11.33
C SER A 133 9.87 7.83 -10.62
N GLY A 134 10.75 6.98 -11.16
CA GLY A 134 12.00 6.58 -10.52
C GLY A 134 11.83 5.52 -9.41
N ALA A 135 10.61 5.19 -9.03
CA ALA A 135 10.36 4.17 -8.02
C ALA A 135 10.82 2.77 -8.49
N GLY A 136 11.30 2.00 -7.53
CA GLY A 136 11.55 0.57 -7.72
C GLY A 136 10.26 -0.20 -8.00
N LYS A 137 10.41 -1.45 -8.43
CA LYS A 137 9.27 -2.34 -8.68
C LYS A 137 8.61 -2.75 -7.36
N LEU A 138 7.46 -2.16 -7.06
CA LEU A 138 6.62 -2.54 -5.91
C LEU A 138 5.61 -3.63 -6.31
N THR A 139 5.46 -4.65 -5.48
CA THR A 139 4.55 -5.79 -5.73
C THR A 139 3.67 -6.07 -4.53
N VAL A 140 2.39 -6.37 -4.79
CA VAL A 140 1.47 -6.87 -3.75
C VAL A 140 2.00 -8.19 -3.19
N GLY A 141 2.06 -8.30 -1.87
CA GLY A 141 2.70 -9.39 -1.14
C GLY A 141 4.18 -9.16 -0.83
N GLY A 142 4.83 -8.21 -1.49
CA GLY A 142 6.22 -7.85 -1.22
C GLY A 142 6.38 -7.06 0.08
N GLU A 143 7.53 -7.24 0.72
CA GLU A 143 7.93 -6.56 1.94
C GLU A 143 8.96 -5.47 1.64
N TYR A 144 8.79 -4.30 2.26
CA TYR A 144 9.62 -3.14 2.01
C TYR A 144 9.78 -2.30 3.28
N VAL A 145 10.90 -1.58 3.38
CA VAL A 145 11.04 -0.45 4.29
C VAL A 145 10.74 0.84 3.52
N PHE A 146 9.80 1.62 4.02
CA PHE A 146 9.38 2.89 3.47
C PHE A 146 9.80 4.04 4.39
N PHE A 147 10.46 5.04 3.80
CA PHE A 147 10.75 6.33 4.43
C PHE A 147 9.64 7.31 4.00
N LEU A 148 8.85 7.74 4.98
CA LEU A 148 7.58 8.42 4.76
C LEU A 148 7.55 9.79 5.45
N SER A 149 6.90 10.76 4.80
CA SER A 149 6.33 11.89 5.51
C SER A 149 4.95 11.54 6.04
N TYR A 150 4.54 12.21 7.11
CA TYR A 150 3.24 12.07 7.75
C TYR A 150 2.69 13.44 8.11
N HIS A 151 1.79 13.94 7.26
CA HIS A 151 1.13 15.23 7.43
C HIS A 151 -0.38 15.08 7.22
N ASP A 152 -1.16 15.81 8.00
CA ASP A 152 -2.64 15.82 7.91
C ASP A 152 -3.27 14.41 7.93
N GLY A 153 -2.70 13.51 8.75
CA GLY A 153 -3.19 12.13 8.89
C GLY A 153 -2.87 11.21 7.70
N THR A 154 -2.00 11.64 6.79
CA THR A 154 -1.71 10.93 5.55
C THR A 154 -0.23 10.59 5.45
N TYR A 155 0.06 9.33 5.14
CA TYR A 155 1.41 8.89 4.81
C TYR A 155 1.71 9.16 3.34
N ALA A 156 2.88 9.71 3.04
CA ALA A 156 3.35 9.86 1.68
C ALA A 156 4.80 9.39 1.56
N GLN A 157 5.10 8.69 0.46
CA GLN A 157 6.48 8.39 0.12
C GLN A 157 7.24 9.71 -0.07
N LEU A 158 8.44 9.79 0.51
CA LEU A 158 9.46 10.72 0.06
C LEU A 158 9.94 10.30 -1.35
N THR A 159 10.98 10.95 -1.88
CA THR A 159 11.59 10.69 -3.19
C THR A 159 11.60 9.20 -3.57
N PRO A 160 10.74 8.74 -4.50
CA PRO A 160 10.42 7.32 -4.68
C PRO A 160 11.60 6.43 -5.05
N ALA A 161 12.59 7.00 -5.77
CA ALA A 161 13.82 6.31 -6.11
C ALA A 161 14.71 6.03 -4.88
N LEU A 162 14.63 6.89 -3.86
CA LEU A 162 15.50 6.88 -2.69
C LEU A 162 14.86 6.29 -1.44
N SER A 163 13.54 6.44 -1.30
CA SER A 163 12.82 6.28 -0.03
C SER A 163 12.26 4.88 0.23
N THR A 164 12.49 3.93 -0.67
CA THR A 164 11.91 2.59 -0.56
C THR A 164 12.98 1.51 -0.77
N PHE A 165 13.03 0.57 0.16
CA PHE A 165 14.03 -0.49 0.22
C PHE A 165 13.36 -1.86 0.25
N PRO A 166 13.64 -2.78 -0.69
CA PRO A 166 13.05 -4.10 -0.71
C PRO A 166 13.59 -4.98 0.41
N VAL A 167 12.71 -5.74 1.07
CA VAL A 167 13.09 -6.69 2.11
C VAL A 167 12.87 -8.10 1.59
N THR A 168 13.97 -8.83 1.44
CA THR A 168 13.98 -10.26 1.09
C THR A 168 14.54 -11.06 2.25
N ASP A 169 14.48 -12.39 2.18
CA ASP A 169 15.10 -13.25 3.19
C ASP A 169 16.62 -13.03 3.30
N ALA A 170 17.29 -12.61 2.22
CA ALA A 170 18.70 -12.23 2.27
C ALA A 170 18.89 -10.95 3.10
N VAL A 171 18.04 -9.95 2.89
CA VAL A 171 18.06 -8.67 3.63
C VAL A 171 17.78 -8.87 5.12
N LYS A 172 16.91 -9.81 5.48
CA LYS A 172 16.66 -10.15 6.90
C LYS A 172 17.89 -10.73 7.62
N ARG A 173 18.87 -11.25 6.87
CA ARG A 173 20.16 -11.73 7.40
C ARG A 173 21.28 -10.72 7.27
N GLU A 174 21.23 -9.90 6.22
CA GLU A 174 22.23 -8.89 5.88
C GLU A 174 21.49 -7.62 5.42
N PRO A 175 21.09 -6.73 6.34
CA PRO A 175 20.31 -5.53 6.01
C PRO A 175 20.93 -4.66 4.92
N ALA A 176 22.26 -4.51 4.94
CA ALA A 176 23.03 -3.79 3.94
C ALA A 176 22.89 -4.36 2.51
N ALA A 177 22.38 -5.58 2.33
CA ALA A 177 22.05 -6.11 1.01
C ALA A 177 20.87 -5.40 0.34
N SER A 178 20.03 -4.70 1.11
CA SER A 178 18.93 -3.91 0.57
C SER A 178 19.41 -2.54 0.11
N ALA A 179 19.24 -2.27 -1.18
CA ALA A 179 19.47 -0.97 -1.78
C ALA A 179 18.15 -0.37 -2.29
N ASN A 180 18.08 0.95 -2.30
CA ASN A 180 17.01 1.70 -2.95
C ASN A 180 17.04 1.50 -4.49
N ALA A 181 16.07 2.08 -5.20
CA ALA A 181 15.85 1.75 -6.61
C ALA A 181 16.99 2.18 -7.54
N ASP A 182 17.67 3.28 -7.24
CA ASP A 182 18.83 3.77 -8.00
C ASP A 182 20.17 3.21 -7.49
N GLY A 183 20.17 2.51 -6.36
CA GLY A 183 21.34 1.89 -5.74
C GLY A 183 22.26 2.84 -4.98
N SER A 184 21.88 4.11 -4.81
CA SER A 184 22.69 5.13 -4.13
C SER A 184 22.74 4.95 -2.62
N LEU A 185 21.67 4.41 -2.01
CA LEU A 185 21.54 4.24 -0.57
C LEU A 185 21.32 2.76 -0.23
N ARG A 186 21.72 2.38 0.99
CA ARG A 186 21.53 1.03 1.54
C ARG A 186 20.93 1.12 2.93
N LEU A 187 20.11 0.13 3.31
CA LEU A 187 19.65 0.01 4.69
C LEU A 187 20.85 -0.24 5.62
N THR A 188 20.77 0.31 6.83
CA THR A 188 21.75 0.08 7.88
C THR A 188 21.25 -0.99 8.86
N ASP A 189 22.19 -1.65 9.53
CA ASP A 189 21.87 -2.64 10.56
C ASP A 189 21.10 -2.00 11.73
N ASP A 190 21.38 -0.73 12.07
CA ASP A 190 20.68 0.01 13.13
C ASP A 190 19.19 0.20 12.81
N ILE A 191 18.89 0.72 11.61
CA ILE A 191 17.50 0.91 11.17
C ILE A 191 16.77 -0.42 11.12
N ALA A 192 17.41 -1.46 10.58
CA ALA A 192 16.84 -2.80 10.50
C ALA A 192 16.56 -3.42 11.88
N ALA A 193 17.48 -3.26 12.84
CA ALA A 193 17.32 -3.75 14.19
C ALA A 193 16.15 -3.06 14.91
N ARG A 194 16.07 -1.72 14.82
CA ARG A 194 14.98 -0.95 15.46
C ARG A 194 13.61 -1.24 14.85
N LEU A 195 13.55 -1.55 13.56
CA LEU A 195 12.34 -1.98 12.87
C LEU A 195 11.98 -3.46 13.10
N GLY A 196 12.85 -4.25 13.74
CA GLY A 196 12.62 -5.68 13.96
C GLY A 196 12.78 -6.55 12.70
N LEU A 197 13.57 -6.13 11.71
CA LEU A 197 13.87 -6.95 10.51
C LEU A 197 14.78 -8.13 10.84
N THR A 198 15.72 -7.92 11.76
CA THR A 198 16.74 -8.89 12.15
C THR A 198 16.43 -9.39 13.56
N GLY A 199 15.85 -10.58 13.67
CA GLY A 199 15.65 -11.27 14.95
C GLY A 199 14.20 -11.54 15.34
N ALA A 200 13.76 -12.75 15.01
CA ALA A 200 13.15 -13.68 15.96
C ALA A 200 14.12 -14.85 16.15
#